data_AF-A0A3N7A0T8-F1
#
_entry.id   AF-A0A3N7A0T8-F1
#
_cell.length_a   1.000
_cell.length_b   1.000
_cell.length_c   1.000
_cell.angle_alpha   90.00
_cell.angle_beta   90.00
_cell.angle_gamma   90.00
#
_symmetry.space_group_name_H-M   'P 1'
#
loop_
_entity.id
_entity.type
_entity.pdbx_description
1 polymer ?
#
loop_
_entity_poly.entity_id
_entity_poly.type
_entity_poly.pdbx_seq_one_letter_code
_entity_poly.pdbx_strand_id
1 'polypeptide(L)'
;MSEEKAGKFGGILGGLRKLIFTDEQIAKDEPKTPSEHITKKEEPTPATPITSNNLQTANLSNEEAVTESELIEKMYKLFDSLNKPGVDFFELWNAAEAMGGPTVQNIQNAYTTLKILGLSKESLLQSGNAYVTELDEKINTDIRSKQQEKTGLLAQQEQEKRQLSQQQADLQKQIEGLQQSLQQTNDKLALVDSKYSKPVAVIDHKIQVGQKALQMVTNKMKTVLQTIETSVQ
;
A
#
# COMPACT_ATOMS: atom_id res chain seq x y z
N MET A 1 76.93 20.53 31.93
CA MET A 1 76.17 20.63 30.67
C MET A 1 76.75 19.54 29.75
N SER A 2 76.52 18.23 29.94
CA SER A 2 75.25 17.47 30.00
C SER A 2 74.49 17.64 28.67
N GLU A 3 74.14 16.66 27.83
CA GLU A 3 73.94 15.19 27.89
C GLU A 3 74.43 14.58 26.54
N GLU A 4 75.20 13.49 26.46
CA GLU A 4 74.92 12.04 26.68
C GLU A 4 74.47 11.29 25.40
N LYS A 5 75.31 10.33 25.00
CA LYS A 5 75.19 9.44 23.85
C LYS A 5 74.21 8.30 24.16
N ALA A 6 73.15 8.14 23.37
CA ALA A 6 72.38 6.89 23.36
C ALA A 6 72.89 5.97 22.24
N GLY A 7 73.56 4.89 22.65
CA GLY A 7 74.24 3.93 21.80
C GLY A 7 73.30 3.08 20.94
N LYS A 8 73.82 2.72 19.77
CA LYS A 8 73.41 1.58 18.95
C LYS A 8 73.26 0.33 19.83
N PHE A 9 72.03 -0.03 20.19
CA PHE A 9 71.70 -1.40 20.56
C PHE A 9 71.56 -2.23 19.28
N GLY A 10 72.70 -2.64 18.74
CA GLY A 10 72.80 -3.71 17.74
C GLY A 10 72.55 -5.05 18.41
N GLY A 11 71.30 -5.31 18.76
CA GLY A 11 70.83 -6.59 19.29
C GLY A 11 69.90 -7.25 18.28
N ILE A 12 70.04 -8.56 18.13
CA ILE A 12 69.28 -9.50 17.27
C ILE A 12 67.73 -9.34 17.37
N LEU A 13 67.24 -8.56 18.34
CA LEU A 13 65.84 -8.25 18.59
C LEU A 13 65.26 -7.13 17.71
N GLY A 14 66.10 -6.22 17.19
CA GLY A 14 65.63 -5.13 16.32
C GLY A 14 65.11 -5.62 14.95
N GLY A 15 65.70 -6.71 14.44
CA GLY A 15 65.26 -7.36 13.19
C GLY A 15 63.95 -8.14 13.33
N LEU A 16 63.68 -8.71 14.51
CA LEU A 16 62.47 -9.50 14.76
C LEU A 16 61.19 -8.64 14.79
N ARG A 17 61.28 -7.40 15.31
CA ARG A 17 60.14 -6.47 15.31
C ARG A 17 59.74 -6.06 13.88
N LYS A 18 60.72 -5.95 12.99
CA LYS A 18 60.50 -5.60 11.58
C LYS A 18 59.95 -6.79 10.77
N LEU A 19 60.34 -8.04 11.09
CA LEU A 19 59.84 -9.21 10.36
C LEU A 19 58.43 -9.68 10.76
N ILE A 20 57.99 -9.41 11.99
CA ILE A 20 56.67 -9.86 12.47
C ILE A 20 55.56 -8.83 12.20
N PHE A 21 55.89 -7.54 12.10
CA PHE A 21 54.89 -6.46 12.05
C PHE A 21 55.06 -5.46 10.89
N THR A 22 55.90 -5.74 9.89
CA THR A 22 55.96 -4.88 8.69
C THR A 22 55.13 -5.49 7.58
N ASP A 23 53.94 -4.92 7.44
CA ASP A 23 53.02 -5.08 6.32
C ASP A 23 53.64 -4.37 5.10
N GLU A 24 54.27 -5.11 4.20
CA GLU A 24 54.87 -4.56 2.98
C GLU A 24 53.96 -4.86 1.79
N GLN A 25 53.08 -3.90 1.53
CA GLN A 25 52.51 -3.47 0.24
C GLN A 25 51.76 -4.51 -0.61
N ILE A 26 50.43 -4.53 -0.47
CA ILE A 26 49.56 -4.43 -1.65
C ILE A 26 49.15 -2.96 -1.75
N ALA A 27 49.62 -2.28 -2.80
CA ALA A 27 49.28 -0.90 -3.10
C ALA A 27 47.76 -0.73 -3.30
N LYS A 28 47.23 0.33 -2.68
CA LYS A 28 45.90 0.90 -2.92
C LYS A 28 45.91 1.66 -4.25
N ASP A 29 44.90 1.44 -5.08
CA ASP A 29 44.22 2.54 -5.76
C ASP A 29 43.01 2.93 -4.88
N GLU A 30 43.12 4.10 -4.26
CA GLU A 30 42.06 4.91 -3.64
C GLU A 30 41.74 6.07 -4.63
N PRO A 31 40.64 6.87 -4.55
CA PRO A 31 40.04 7.41 -3.31
C PRO A 31 38.49 7.62 -3.43
N LYS A 32 37.66 8.18 -2.54
CA LYS A 32 37.79 9.19 -1.47
C LYS A 32 36.73 8.96 -0.38
N THR A 33 37.14 9.08 0.87
CA THR A 33 36.31 9.61 1.97
C THR A 33 36.21 11.13 1.86
N PRO A 34 35.18 11.75 2.44
CA PRO A 34 35.49 12.72 3.50
C PRO A 34 34.83 12.33 4.82
N SER A 35 35.63 12.44 5.90
CA SER A 35 35.19 12.26 7.27
C SER A 35 34.83 13.62 7.90
N GLU A 36 33.74 13.59 8.69
CA GLU A 36 33.41 14.40 9.86
C GLU A 36 33.33 15.94 9.81
N HIS A 37 32.15 16.47 10.14
CA HIS A 37 32.05 17.26 11.36
C HIS A 37 30.66 17.18 12.04
N ILE A 38 30.73 17.18 13.37
CA ILE A 38 29.67 16.99 14.37
C ILE A 38 28.80 18.27 14.46
N THR A 39 27.48 18.14 14.63
CA THR A 39 26.70 18.60 15.83
C THR A 39 25.19 18.64 15.54
N LYS A 40 24.43 18.09 16.51
CA LYS A 40 23.03 18.40 16.89
C LYS A 40 21.91 17.49 16.36
N LYS A 41 21.70 16.41 17.12
CA LYS A 41 20.42 16.01 17.76
C LYS A 41 19.13 16.36 17.00
N GLU A 42 18.61 15.37 16.29
CA GLU A 42 17.17 15.11 16.21
C GLU A 42 16.92 13.61 16.40
N GLU A 43 15.91 13.36 17.20
CA GLU A 43 15.44 12.11 17.80
C GLU A 43 14.78 11.22 16.73
N PRO A 44 14.77 9.88 16.88
CA PRO A 44 14.20 9.00 15.87
C PRO A 44 12.69 9.23 15.80
N THR A 45 12.23 9.88 14.73
CA THR A 45 10.80 9.99 14.42
C THR A 45 10.21 8.57 14.36
N PRO A 46 9.08 8.31 15.05
CA PRO A 46 8.48 7.00 15.12
C PRO A 46 8.06 6.51 13.74
N ALA A 47 8.11 5.18 13.58
CA ALA A 47 7.55 4.43 12.47
C ALA A 47 6.28 5.10 11.92
N THR A 48 6.32 5.48 10.65
CA THR A 48 5.11 5.86 9.91
C THR A 48 4.08 4.76 10.10
N PRO A 49 2.86 5.10 10.55
CA PRO A 49 1.81 4.12 10.73
C PRO A 49 1.51 3.54 9.35
N ILE A 50 1.57 2.21 9.27
CA ILE A 50 0.93 1.46 8.21
C ILE A 50 -0.52 1.93 8.26
N THR A 51 -0.93 2.75 7.30
CA THR A 51 -2.36 3.01 7.09
C THR A 51 -2.93 1.67 6.68
N SER A 52 -3.42 0.93 7.66
CA SER A 52 -4.40 -0.11 7.45
C SER A 52 -5.53 0.56 6.69
N ASN A 53 -5.53 0.41 5.37
CA ASN A 53 -6.71 0.63 4.56
C ASN A 53 -7.71 -0.38 5.09
N ASN A 54 -8.51 0.10 6.04
CA ASN A 54 -9.69 -0.55 6.52
C ASN A 54 -10.44 -0.94 5.25
N LEU A 55 -10.54 -2.23 4.98
CA LEU A 55 -11.59 -2.75 4.13
C LEU A 55 -12.88 -2.36 4.85
N GLN A 56 -13.37 -1.15 4.59
CA GLN A 56 -14.79 -0.93 4.55
C GLN A 56 -15.26 -1.89 3.46
N THR A 57 -15.57 -3.12 3.88
CA THR A 57 -16.67 -3.85 3.30
C THR A 57 -17.78 -2.82 3.19
N ALA A 58 -18.01 -2.32 1.97
CA ALA A 58 -19.17 -1.52 1.68
C ALA A 58 -20.31 -2.29 2.34
N ASN A 59 -20.99 -1.65 3.30
CA ASN A 59 -22.30 -2.12 3.70
C ASN A 59 -23.04 -2.22 2.38
N LEU A 60 -23.20 -3.44 1.89
CA LEU A 60 -24.24 -3.80 0.96
C LEU A 60 -25.49 -3.47 1.76
N SER A 61 -25.91 -2.21 1.72
CA SER A 61 -27.26 -1.83 2.05
C SER A 61 -28.08 -2.75 1.17
N ASN A 62 -28.67 -3.77 1.79
CA ASN A 62 -29.75 -4.56 1.24
C ASN A 62 -30.89 -3.59 0.96
N GLU A 63 -30.75 -2.78 -0.09
CA GLU A 63 -31.87 -2.16 -0.75
C GLU A 63 -32.55 -3.34 -1.45
N GLU A 64 -33.57 -3.87 -0.77
CA GLU A 64 -34.43 -4.89 -1.34
C GLU A 64 -34.97 -4.38 -2.69
N ALA A 65 -35.02 -5.27 -3.68
CA ALA A 65 -35.55 -4.93 -4.98
C ALA A 65 -37.01 -4.47 -4.81
N VAL A 66 -37.30 -3.22 -5.20
CA VAL A 66 -38.65 -2.65 -5.17
C VAL A 66 -39.56 -3.51 -6.06
N THR A 67 -40.69 -3.91 -5.51
CA THR A 67 -41.70 -4.71 -6.23
C THR A 67 -42.53 -3.84 -7.17
N GLU A 68 -43.13 -4.46 -8.18
CA GLU A 68 -44.05 -3.77 -9.09
C GLU A 68 -45.24 -3.15 -8.35
N SER A 69 -45.77 -3.81 -7.32
CA SER A 69 -46.88 -3.31 -6.51
C SER A 69 -46.51 -2.01 -5.77
N GLU A 70 -45.30 -1.95 -5.20
CA GLU A 70 -44.81 -0.74 -4.53
C GLU A 70 -44.59 0.41 -5.52
N LEU A 71 -44.15 0.09 -6.74
CA LEU A 71 -43.99 1.09 -7.79
C LEU A 71 -45.35 1.63 -8.23
N ILE A 72 -46.34 0.76 -8.42
CA ILE A 72 -47.72 1.17 -8.75
C ILE A 72 -48.30 2.07 -7.64
N GLU A 73 -48.08 1.75 -6.37
CA GLU A 73 -48.51 2.62 -5.26
C GLU A 73 -47.83 3.99 -5.31
N LYS A 74 -46.54 4.04 -5.61
CA LYS A 74 -45.81 5.30 -5.83
C LYS A 74 -46.36 6.07 -7.03
N MET A 75 -46.77 5.40 -8.10
CA MET A 75 -47.39 6.04 -9.26
C MET A 75 -48.75 6.65 -8.91
N TYR A 76 -49.56 5.98 -8.10
CA TYR A 76 -50.82 6.57 -7.61
C TYR A 76 -50.59 7.80 -6.73
N LYS A 77 -49.59 7.77 -5.84
CA LYS A 77 -49.21 8.94 -5.04
C LYS A 77 -48.69 10.09 -5.91
N LEU A 78 -47.96 9.76 -6.97
CA LEU A 78 -47.51 10.75 -7.95
C LEU A 78 -48.70 11.38 -8.67
N PHE A 79 -49.65 10.56 -9.14
CA PHE A 79 -50.87 11.03 -9.77
C PHE A 79 -51.69 11.95 -8.86
N ASP A 80 -51.87 11.59 -7.59
CA ASP A 80 -52.52 12.43 -6.57
C ASP A 80 -51.77 13.76 -6.36
N SER A 81 -50.43 13.73 -6.34
CA SER A 81 -49.62 14.95 -6.18
C SER A 81 -49.72 15.93 -7.37
N LEU A 82 -50.18 15.47 -8.53
CA LEU A 82 -50.40 16.29 -9.72
C LEU A 82 -51.77 16.98 -9.71
N ASN A 83 -52.66 16.64 -8.77
CA ASN A 83 -54.04 17.11 -8.77
C ASN A 83 -54.12 18.65 -8.83
N LYS A 84 -55.01 19.14 -9.68
CA LYS A 84 -55.25 20.56 -9.92
C LYS A 84 -56.60 20.97 -9.32
N PRO A 85 -56.73 22.19 -8.78
CA PRO A 85 -58.00 22.65 -8.23
C PRO A 85 -59.07 22.74 -9.33
N GLY A 86 -60.24 22.15 -9.06
CA GLY A 86 -61.40 22.19 -9.96
C GLY A 86 -61.93 20.78 -10.25
N VAL A 87 -63.03 20.71 -11.01
CA VAL A 87 -63.59 19.44 -11.44
C VAL A 87 -63.01 19.07 -12.80
N ASP A 88 -62.15 18.06 -12.83
CA ASP A 88 -61.40 17.64 -14.02
C ASP A 88 -61.32 16.10 -14.13
N PHE A 89 -60.37 15.59 -14.92
CA PHE A 89 -60.14 14.15 -15.08
C PHE A 89 -59.79 13.42 -13.78
N PHE A 90 -59.10 14.06 -12.84
CA PHE A 90 -58.72 13.44 -11.57
C PHE A 90 -59.95 13.08 -10.73
N GLU A 91 -60.91 14.01 -10.64
CA GLU A 91 -62.17 13.76 -9.92
C GLU A 91 -63.03 12.71 -10.60
N LEU A 92 -63.02 12.66 -11.93
CA LEU A 92 -63.70 11.59 -12.67
C LEU A 92 -63.07 10.22 -12.38
N TRP A 93 -61.74 10.14 -12.41
CA TRP A 93 -60.99 8.93 -12.10
C TRP A 93 -61.28 8.44 -10.69
N ASN A 94 -61.17 9.30 -9.68
CA ASN A 94 -61.42 8.96 -8.28
C ASN A 94 -62.86 8.52 -8.03
N ALA A 95 -63.83 9.19 -8.63
CA ALA A 95 -65.24 8.79 -8.53
C ALA A 95 -65.46 7.40 -9.15
N ALA A 96 -64.80 7.09 -10.28
CA ALA A 96 -64.89 5.78 -10.90
C ALA A 96 -64.18 4.69 -10.06
N GLU A 97 -62.99 4.96 -9.54
CA GLU A 97 -62.28 4.10 -8.59
C GLU A 97 -63.12 3.78 -7.35
N ALA A 98 -63.77 4.79 -6.76
CA ALA A 98 -64.67 4.61 -5.62
C ALA A 98 -65.90 3.73 -5.93
N MET A 99 -66.28 3.62 -7.22
CA MET A 99 -67.34 2.71 -7.69
C MET A 99 -66.82 1.31 -8.09
N GLY A 100 -65.57 0.98 -7.78
CA GLY A 100 -64.95 -0.31 -8.11
C GLY A 100 -64.12 -0.29 -9.40
N GLY A 101 -63.54 0.86 -9.75
CA GLY A 101 -62.58 1.01 -10.85
C GLY A 101 -63.12 1.75 -12.07
N PRO A 102 -62.25 2.10 -13.05
CA PRO A 102 -62.56 2.97 -14.17
C PRO A 102 -63.20 2.17 -15.32
N THR A 103 -64.28 1.45 -15.01
CA THR A 103 -65.07 0.73 -16.01
C THR A 103 -65.91 1.71 -16.83
N VAL A 104 -66.34 1.31 -18.03
CA VAL A 104 -67.19 2.15 -18.90
C VAL A 104 -68.44 2.64 -18.15
N GLN A 105 -69.09 1.77 -17.38
CA GLN A 105 -70.28 2.11 -16.60
C GLN A 105 -69.96 3.11 -15.49
N ASN A 106 -68.88 2.88 -14.73
CA ASN A 106 -68.49 3.76 -13.63
C ASN A 106 -68.05 5.13 -14.14
N ILE A 107 -67.32 5.19 -15.24
CA ILE A 107 -66.94 6.45 -15.91
C ILE A 107 -68.19 7.22 -16.36
N GLN A 108 -69.17 6.56 -16.98
CA GLN A 108 -70.42 7.20 -17.40
C GLN A 108 -71.23 7.73 -16.21
N ASN A 109 -71.31 6.96 -15.12
CA ASN A 109 -71.99 7.36 -13.89
C ASN A 109 -71.31 8.56 -13.25
N ALA A 110 -69.97 8.52 -13.09
CA ALA A 110 -69.18 9.61 -12.52
C ALA A 110 -69.30 10.88 -13.38
N TYR A 111 -69.21 10.75 -14.71
CA TYR A 111 -69.33 11.87 -15.63
C TYR A 111 -70.71 12.54 -15.55
N THR A 112 -71.78 11.76 -15.41
CA THR A 112 -73.15 12.29 -15.28
C THR A 112 -73.27 13.20 -14.06
N THR A 113 -72.68 12.82 -12.94
CA THR A 113 -72.67 13.61 -11.71
C THR A 113 -71.79 14.86 -11.84
N LEU A 114 -70.55 14.70 -12.32
CA LEU A 114 -69.58 15.79 -12.40
C LEU A 114 -69.89 16.81 -13.50
N LYS A 115 -70.65 16.42 -14.53
CA LYS A 115 -71.15 17.35 -15.56
C LYS A 115 -72.00 18.47 -14.97
N ILE A 116 -72.76 18.20 -13.91
CA ILE A 116 -73.56 19.23 -13.21
C ILE A 116 -72.66 20.29 -12.58
N LEU A 117 -71.43 19.90 -12.20
CA LEU A 117 -70.41 20.76 -11.61
C LEU A 117 -69.54 21.47 -12.66
N GLY A 118 -69.88 21.37 -13.95
CA GLY A 118 -69.19 22.08 -15.04
C GLY A 118 -68.18 21.24 -15.82
N LEU A 119 -68.05 19.94 -15.53
CA LEU A 119 -67.18 19.05 -16.32
C LEU A 119 -67.72 18.85 -17.74
N SER A 120 -66.88 19.07 -18.74
CA SER A 120 -67.20 18.82 -20.15
C SER A 120 -66.30 17.73 -20.73
N LYS A 121 -66.71 17.10 -21.83
CA LYS A 121 -65.86 16.11 -22.54
C LYS A 121 -64.54 16.72 -22.99
N GLU A 122 -64.55 17.97 -23.47
CA GLU A 122 -63.35 18.66 -23.93
C GLU A 122 -62.38 18.94 -22.77
N SER A 123 -62.88 19.54 -21.68
CA SER A 123 -62.06 19.80 -20.49
C SER A 123 -61.52 18.51 -19.88
N LEU A 124 -62.31 17.44 -19.88
CA LEU A 124 -61.89 16.12 -19.42
C LEU A 124 -60.72 15.57 -20.24
N LEU A 125 -60.86 15.55 -21.58
CA LEU A 125 -59.81 15.06 -22.47
C LEU A 125 -58.55 15.91 -22.36
N GLN A 126 -58.68 17.23 -22.24
CA GLN A 126 -57.55 18.14 -22.04
C GLN A 126 -56.84 17.84 -20.73
N SER A 127 -57.56 17.79 -19.60
CA SER A 127 -56.95 17.48 -18.30
C SER A 127 -56.36 16.07 -18.23
N GLY A 128 -57.04 15.08 -18.80
CA GLY A 128 -56.57 13.70 -18.83
C GLY A 128 -55.27 13.54 -19.62
N ASN A 129 -55.19 14.16 -20.80
CA ASN A 129 -53.95 14.19 -21.56
C ASN A 129 -52.83 14.92 -20.81
N ALA A 130 -53.14 16.02 -20.10
CA ALA A 130 -52.15 16.73 -19.30
C ALA A 130 -51.60 15.84 -18.17
N TYR A 131 -52.45 15.10 -17.45
CA TYR A 131 -51.99 14.15 -16.43
C TYR A 131 -51.12 13.03 -17.01
N VAL A 132 -51.50 12.46 -18.16
CA VAL A 132 -50.70 11.44 -18.85
C VAL A 132 -49.32 11.99 -19.22
N THR A 133 -49.26 13.19 -19.80
CA THR A 133 -47.99 13.84 -20.17
C THR A 133 -47.14 14.13 -18.94
N GLU A 134 -47.71 14.69 -17.88
CA GLU A 134 -46.95 15.03 -16.66
C GLU A 134 -46.42 13.79 -15.93
N LEU A 135 -47.20 12.70 -15.89
CA LEU A 135 -46.76 11.42 -15.36
C LEU A 135 -45.60 10.85 -16.18
N ASP A 136 -45.74 10.80 -17.50
CA ASP A 136 -44.72 10.29 -18.41
C ASP A 136 -43.40 11.10 -18.28
N GLU A 137 -43.49 12.43 -18.27
CA GLU A 137 -42.32 13.31 -18.14
C GLU A 137 -41.58 13.09 -16.81
N LYS A 138 -42.32 12.99 -15.70
CA LYS A 138 -41.72 12.78 -14.37
C LYS A 138 -41.07 11.41 -14.26
N ILE A 139 -41.74 10.36 -14.72
CA ILE A 139 -41.21 8.99 -14.70
C ILE A 139 -39.97 8.88 -15.59
N ASN A 140 -40.03 9.40 -16.82
CA ASN A 140 -38.88 9.37 -17.73
C ASN A 140 -37.71 10.21 -17.22
N THR A 141 -37.97 11.26 -16.44
CA THR A 141 -36.91 12.02 -15.77
C THR A 141 -36.26 11.21 -14.65
N ASP A 142 -37.03 10.51 -13.82
CA ASP A 142 -36.50 9.64 -12.79
C ASP A 142 -35.71 8.46 -13.37
N ILE A 143 -36.23 7.81 -14.42
CA ILE A 143 -35.53 6.74 -15.16
C ILE A 143 -34.20 7.24 -15.71
N ARG A 144 -34.17 8.43 -16.33
CA ARG A 144 -32.91 9.02 -16.83
C ARG A 144 -31.92 9.31 -15.71
N SER A 145 -32.39 9.83 -14.57
CA SER A 145 -31.58 10.05 -13.38
C SER A 145 -30.96 8.74 -12.88
N LYS A 146 -31.77 7.69 -12.73
CA LYS A 146 -31.31 6.36 -12.31
C LYS A 146 -30.35 5.71 -13.31
N GLN A 147 -30.55 5.93 -14.61
CA GLN A 147 -29.63 5.47 -15.64
C GLN A 147 -28.28 6.21 -15.59
N GLN A 148 -28.28 7.50 -15.28
CA GLN A 148 -27.04 8.27 -15.05
C GLN A 148 -26.32 7.78 -13.79
N GLU A 149 -27.04 7.58 -12.69
CA GLU A 149 -26.51 7.01 -11.45
C GLU A 149 -25.85 5.65 -11.69
N LYS A 150 -26.56 4.74 -12.37
CA LYS A 150 -26.02 3.43 -12.79
C LYS A 150 -24.74 3.57 -13.61
N THR A 151 -24.72 4.49 -14.58
CA THR A 151 -23.55 4.72 -15.43
C THR A 151 -22.36 5.25 -14.62
N GLY A 152 -22.62 6.16 -13.67
CA GLY A 152 -21.62 6.68 -12.74
C GLY A 152 -21.02 5.58 -11.85
N LEU A 153 -21.86 4.71 -11.28
CA LEU A 153 -21.42 3.58 -10.46
C LEU A 153 -20.57 2.59 -11.26
N LEU A 154 -20.94 2.28 -12.51
CA LEU A 154 -20.15 1.43 -13.39
C LEU A 154 -18.79 2.06 -13.74
N ALA A 155 -18.75 3.37 -13.98
CA ALA A 155 -17.51 4.09 -14.24
C ALA A 155 -16.58 4.09 -13.01
N GLN A 156 -17.13 4.30 -11.81
CA GLN A 156 -16.39 4.23 -10.54
C GLN A 156 -15.83 2.83 -10.31
N GLN A 157 -16.64 1.79 -10.47
CA GLN A 157 -16.20 0.39 -10.34
C GLN A 157 -15.03 0.10 -11.28
N GLU A 158 -15.14 0.52 -12.53
CA GLU A 158 -14.11 0.27 -13.54
C GLU A 158 -12.82 1.06 -13.26
N GLN A 159 -12.94 2.29 -12.76
CA GLN A 159 -11.79 3.07 -12.30
C GLN A 159 -11.08 2.39 -11.12
N GLU A 160 -11.82 1.94 -10.12
CA GLU A 160 -11.27 1.24 -8.95
C GLU A 160 -10.56 -0.06 -9.36
N LYS A 161 -11.18 -0.86 -10.24
CA LYS A 161 -10.56 -2.05 -10.82
C LYS A 161 -9.21 -1.73 -11.47
N ARG A 162 -9.14 -0.72 -12.34
CA ARG A 162 -7.88 -0.32 -12.99
C ARG A 162 -6.81 0.11 -11.98
N GLN A 163 -7.20 0.89 -10.97
CA GLN A 163 -6.25 1.33 -9.93
C GLN A 163 -5.70 0.14 -9.15
N LEU A 164 -6.56 -0.79 -8.73
CA LEU A 164 -6.14 -2.00 -8.01
C LEU A 164 -5.29 -2.93 -8.88
N SER A 165 -5.61 -3.09 -10.16
CA SER A 165 -4.78 -3.86 -11.10
C SER A 165 -3.39 -3.25 -11.29
N GLN A 166 -3.29 -1.91 -11.36
CA GLN A 166 -1.99 -1.24 -11.43
C GLN A 166 -1.18 -1.45 -10.14
N GLN A 167 -1.82 -1.28 -8.98
CA GLN A 167 -1.18 -1.54 -7.69
C GLN A 167 -0.70 -2.99 -7.57
N GLN A 168 -1.49 -3.96 -8.05
CA GLN A 168 -1.11 -5.36 -8.10
C GLN A 168 0.14 -5.58 -8.96
N ALA A 169 0.20 -4.99 -10.16
CA ALA A 169 1.37 -5.12 -11.05
C ALA A 169 2.63 -4.50 -10.43
N ASP A 170 2.51 -3.37 -9.74
CA ASP A 170 3.64 -2.71 -9.07
C ASP A 170 4.13 -3.49 -7.85
N LEU A 171 3.22 -4.08 -7.07
CA LEU A 171 3.58 -4.99 -5.98
C LEU A 171 4.28 -6.25 -6.49
N GLN A 172 3.82 -6.82 -7.60
CA GLN A 172 4.46 -7.98 -8.22
C GLN A 172 5.91 -7.70 -8.63
N LYS A 173 6.17 -6.54 -9.25
CA LYS A 173 7.54 -6.11 -9.59
C LYS A 173 8.41 -5.93 -8.35
N GLN A 174 7.86 -5.37 -7.27
CA GLN A 174 8.60 -5.24 -6.01
C GLN A 174 8.97 -6.60 -5.42
N ILE A 175 8.07 -7.57 -5.46
CA ILE A 175 8.34 -8.95 -5.02
C ILE A 175 9.47 -9.56 -5.84
N GLU A 176 9.45 -9.44 -7.15
CA GLU A 176 10.51 -9.95 -8.03
C GLU A 176 11.87 -9.31 -7.73
N GLY A 177 11.89 -7.99 -7.52
CA GLY A 177 13.11 -7.28 -7.11
C GLY A 177 13.66 -7.75 -5.76
N LEU A 178 12.78 -7.97 -4.78
CA LEU A 178 13.15 -8.51 -3.47
C LEU A 178 13.69 -9.94 -3.56
N GLN A 179 13.09 -10.79 -4.39
CA GLN A 179 13.58 -12.16 -4.65
C GLN A 179 14.98 -12.16 -5.26
N GLN A 180 15.25 -11.28 -6.23
CA GLN A 180 16.58 -11.13 -6.82
C GLN A 180 17.60 -10.64 -5.79
N SER A 181 17.25 -9.63 -4.98
CA SER A 181 18.12 -9.12 -3.91
C SER A 181 18.43 -10.19 -2.85
N LEU A 182 17.43 -11.02 -2.52
CA LEU A 182 17.60 -12.15 -1.61
C LEU A 182 18.60 -13.18 -2.18
N GLN A 183 18.45 -13.53 -3.46
CA GLN A 183 19.37 -14.46 -4.12
C GLN A 183 20.80 -13.93 -4.12
N GLN A 184 21.01 -12.66 -4.52
CA GLN A 184 22.34 -12.05 -4.50
C GLN A 184 22.97 -12.02 -3.10
N THR A 185 22.15 -11.85 -2.06
CA THR A 185 22.61 -11.88 -0.67
C THR A 185 23.02 -13.28 -0.25
N ASN A 186 22.25 -14.30 -0.63
CA ASN A 186 22.60 -15.70 -0.39
C ASN A 186 23.90 -16.10 -1.10
N ASP A 187 24.09 -15.67 -2.36
CA ASP A 187 25.32 -15.92 -3.12
C ASP A 187 26.53 -15.27 -2.43
N LYS A 188 26.39 -14.02 -1.98
CA LYS A 188 27.44 -13.33 -1.21
C LYS A 188 27.75 -14.06 0.09
N LEU A 189 26.71 -14.53 0.81
CA LEU A 189 26.86 -15.26 2.07
C LEU A 189 27.64 -16.57 1.86
N ALA A 190 27.34 -17.32 0.79
CA ALA A 190 28.03 -18.56 0.47
C ALA A 190 29.54 -18.35 0.17
N LEU A 191 29.93 -17.16 -0.27
CA LEU A 191 31.33 -16.82 -0.56
C LEU A 191 32.12 -16.31 0.65
N VAL A 192 31.46 -16.05 1.79
CA VAL A 192 32.10 -15.50 2.99
C VAL A 192 33.22 -16.40 3.48
N ASP A 193 32.96 -17.68 3.71
CA ASP A 193 33.95 -18.61 4.26
C ASP A 193 35.17 -18.76 3.35
N SER A 194 34.94 -18.85 2.04
CA SER A 194 35.99 -18.91 1.01
C SER A 194 36.90 -17.67 1.06
N LYS A 195 36.31 -16.48 1.21
CA LYS A 195 37.05 -15.21 1.26
C LYS A 195 38.04 -15.15 2.41
N TYR A 196 37.72 -15.73 3.56
CA TYR A 196 38.53 -15.65 4.78
C TYR A 196 39.39 -16.88 5.05
N SER A 197 39.08 -18.04 4.46
CA SER A 197 39.79 -19.30 4.70
C SER A 197 41.32 -19.19 4.47
N LYS A 198 41.76 -18.66 3.33
CA LYS A 198 43.20 -18.54 3.01
C LYS A 198 43.92 -17.51 3.91
N PRO A 199 43.41 -16.28 4.12
CA PRO A 199 44.01 -15.35 5.08
C PRO A 199 44.14 -15.93 6.49
N VAL A 200 43.10 -16.63 6.98
CA VAL A 200 43.13 -17.30 8.29
C VAL A 200 44.24 -18.35 8.33
N ALA A 201 44.32 -19.24 7.33
CA ALA A 201 45.37 -20.25 7.27
C ALA A 201 46.80 -19.66 7.21
N VAL A 202 46.99 -18.52 6.52
CA VAL A 202 48.27 -17.81 6.50
C VAL A 202 48.63 -17.26 7.88
N ILE A 203 47.66 -16.69 8.59
CA ILE A 203 47.85 -16.19 9.97
C ILE A 203 48.20 -17.35 10.90
N ASP A 204 47.47 -18.46 10.83
CA ASP A 204 47.73 -19.66 11.63
C ASP A 204 49.16 -20.18 11.39
N HIS A 205 49.60 -20.23 10.13
CA HIS A 205 50.97 -20.63 9.80
C HIS A 205 52.01 -19.67 10.40
N LYS A 206 51.79 -18.35 10.28
CA LYS A 206 52.67 -17.34 10.89
C LYS A 206 52.75 -17.50 12.41
N ILE A 207 51.63 -17.77 13.08
CA ILE A 207 51.58 -18.04 14.53
C ILE A 207 52.44 -19.26 14.86
N GLN A 208 52.26 -20.37 14.14
CA GLN A 208 53.01 -21.61 14.38
C GLN A 208 54.52 -21.42 14.18
N VAL A 209 54.94 -20.74 13.10
CA VAL A 209 56.35 -20.44 12.84
C VAL A 209 56.93 -19.54 13.93
N GLY A 210 56.18 -18.50 14.33
CA GLY A 210 56.58 -17.60 15.42
C GLY A 210 56.79 -18.33 16.75
N GLN A 211 55.87 -19.23 17.12
CA GLN A 211 55.99 -20.05 18.33
C GLN A 211 57.23 -20.96 18.30
N LYS A 212 57.50 -21.62 17.16
CA LYS A 212 58.72 -22.43 16.99
C LYS A 212 59.99 -21.59 17.10
N ALA A 213 60.01 -20.42 16.48
CA ALA A 213 61.13 -19.49 16.57
C ALA A 213 61.38 -19.05 18.02
N LEU A 214 60.33 -18.69 18.77
CA LEU A 214 60.41 -18.33 20.18
C LEU A 214 60.99 -19.46 21.02
N GLN A 215 60.52 -20.70 20.84
CA GLN A 215 61.06 -21.87 21.54
C GLN A 215 62.54 -22.08 21.24
N MET A 216 62.95 -21.99 19.97
CA MET A 216 64.35 -22.13 19.57
C MET A 216 65.25 -21.06 20.21
N VAL A 217 64.82 -19.79 20.18
CA VAL A 217 65.57 -18.68 20.80
C VAL A 217 65.64 -18.86 22.32
N THR A 218 64.52 -19.22 22.95
CA THR A 218 64.46 -19.47 24.40
C THR A 218 65.39 -20.60 24.81
N ASN A 219 65.42 -21.70 24.05
CA ASN A 219 66.32 -22.82 24.32
C ASN A 219 67.79 -22.41 24.18
N LYS A 220 68.14 -21.66 23.12
CA LYS A 220 69.49 -21.10 22.97
C LYS A 220 69.88 -20.20 24.15
N MET A 221 68.97 -19.33 24.59
CA MET A 221 69.20 -18.47 25.76
C MET A 221 69.43 -19.30 27.02
N LYS A 222 68.62 -20.34 27.26
CA LYS A 222 68.81 -21.27 28.39
C LYS A 222 70.16 -21.97 28.35
N THR A 223 70.61 -22.45 27.19
CA THR A 223 71.93 -23.07 27.02
C THR A 223 73.07 -22.09 27.36
N VAL A 224 72.98 -20.84 26.91
CA VAL A 224 73.97 -19.80 27.24
C VAL A 224 73.98 -19.54 28.74
N LEU A 225 72.81 -19.38 29.36
CA LEU A 225 72.71 -19.17 30.82
C LEU A 225 73.34 -20.33 31.60
N GLN A 226 73.04 -21.58 31.23
CA GLN A 226 73.62 -22.76 31.87
C GLN A 226 75.14 -22.85 31.68
N THR A 227 75.65 -22.44 30.52
CA THR A 227 77.10 -22.36 30.27
C THR A 227 77.75 -21.35 31.20
N ILE A 228 77.18 -20.15 31.36
CA ILE A 228 77.69 -19.13 32.28
C ILE A 228 77.73 -19.66 33.71
N GLU A 229 76.64 -20.26 34.19
CA GLU A 229 76.54 -20.84 35.54
C GLU A 229 77.61 -21.91 35.82
N THR A 230 78.04 -22.65 34.79
CA THR A 230 78.98 -23.78 34.95
C THR A 230 80.44 -23.42 34.69
N SER A 231 80.71 -22.35 33.93
CA SER A 231 82.07 -22.04 33.45
C SER A 231 82.67 -20.77 34.04
N VAL A 232 81.86 -19.93 34.69
CA VAL A 232 82.34 -18.72 35.37
C VAL A 232 82.34 -18.98 36.87
N GLN A 233 83.54 -19.16 37.45
CA GLN A 233 83.81 -19.19 38.89
C GLN A 233 84.46 -17.89 39.35
#